data_AF-D2Z6C0-F1
#
_entry.id   AF-D2Z6C0-F1
#
_cell.length_a   1.000
_cell.length_b   1.000
_cell.length_c   1.000
_cell.angle_alpha   90.00
_cell.angle_beta   90.00
_cell.angle_gamma   90.00
#
_symmetry.space_group_name_H-M   'P 1'
#
loop_
_entity.id
_entity.type
_entity.pdbx_description
1 polymer ?
#
loop_
_entity_poly.entity_id
_entity_poly.type
_entity_poly.pdbx_seq_one_letter_code
_entity_poly.pdbx_strand_id
1 'polypeptide(L)' 'MEDWKKAPQDTVVCESCNMTKRDVVKALASGAETVEDVIAAASGQSDRCDCKEDVQAIIDAYLPSIKSMKSGCCCKGDCC' A
#
# COMPACT_ATOMS: atom_id res chain seq x y z
N MET A 1 15.69 10.19 2.35
CA MET A 1 14.48 9.45 2.73
C MET A 1 13.31 10.15 2.07
N GLU A 2 12.78 9.56 1.00
CA GLU A 2 11.56 10.06 0.38
C GLU A 2 10.40 9.90 1.38
N ASP A 3 9.81 11.03 1.77
CA ASP A 3 8.61 11.06 2.61
C ASP A 3 7.43 10.56 1.76
N TRP A 4 7.30 9.24 1.61
CA TRP A 4 6.16 8.64 0.91
C TRP A 4 4.83 9.09 1.52
N LYS A 5 4.80 9.47 2.80
CA LYS A 5 3.61 10.06 3.45
C LYS A 5 3.18 11.41 2.85
N LYS A 6 4.13 12.22 2.38
CA LYS A 6 3.88 13.56 1.79
C LYS A 6 3.74 13.53 0.26
N ALA A 7 4.21 12.48 -0.40
CA ALA A 7 4.10 12.34 -1.85
C ALA A 7 2.63 12.38 -2.32
N PRO A 8 2.31 13.01 -3.47
CA PRO A 8 0.97 12.97 -4.03
C PRO A 8 0.54 11.54 -4.39
N GLN A 9 -0.77 11.27 -4.37
CA GLN A 9 -1.32 9.93 -4.65
C GLN A 9 -1.06 9.47 -6.09
N ASP A 10 -0.96 10.43 -7.03
CA ASP A 10 -0.68 10.21 -8.45
C ASP A 10 0.82 10.05 -8.74
N THR A 11 1.68 10.02 -7.71
CA THR A 11 3.11 9.72 -7.86
C THR A 11 3.26 8.30 -8.38
N VAL A 12 3.98 8.15 -9.49
CA VAL A 12 4.34 6.84 -10.04
C VAL A 12 5.42 6.25 -9.15
N VAL A 13 5.10 5.11 -8.54
CA VAL A 13 6.02 4.32 -7.70
C VAL A 13 6.82 3.37 -8.57
N CYS A 14 6.20 2.84 -9.63
CA CYS A 14 6.86 1.94 -10.56
C CYS A 14 6.45 2.27 -11.99
N GLU A 15 7.37 2.83 -12.77
CA GLU A 15 7.12 3.15 -14.19
C GLU A 15 6.92 1.87 -15.01
N SER A 16 7.67 0.79 -14.72
CA SER A 16 7.59 -0.49 -15.43
C SER A 16 6.19 -1.12 -15.43
N CYS A 17 5.41 -0.85 -14.37
CA CYS A 17 4.06 -1.37 -14.21
C CYS A 17 2.99 -0.28 -14.17
N ASN A 18 3.37 0.97 -14.46
CA ASN A 18 2.53 2.14 -14.35
C ASN A 18 1.75 2.18 -13.02
N MET A 19 2.42 1.81 -11.93
CA MET A 19 1.80 1.68 -10.62
C MET A 19 1.98 2.98 -9.84
N THR A 20 0.87 3.52 -9.33
CA THR A 20 0.89 4.75 -8.55
C THR A 20 0.83 4.46 -7.05
N LYS A 21 1.20 5.45 -6.25
CA LYS A 21 1.07 5.40 -4.80
C LYS A 21 -0.38 5.11 -4.37
N ARG A 22 -1.36 5.65 -5.09
CA ARG A 22 -2.79 5.38 -4.86
C ARG A 22 -3.12 3.89 -4.93
N ASP A 23 -2.58 3.20 -5.92
CA ASP A 23 -2.84 1.78 -6.13
C ASP A 23 -2.23 0.94 -5.00
N VAL A 24 -1.01 1.29 -4.57
CA VAL A 24 -0.36 0.67 -3.41
C VAL A 24 -1.18 0.86 -2.13
N VAL A 25 -1.61 2.09 -1.84
CA VAL A 25 -2.42 2.37 -0.64
C VAL A 25 -3.77 1.66 -0.70
N LYS A 26 -4.41 1.59 -1.87
CA LYS A 26 -5.64 0.82 -2.07
C LYS A 26 -5.43 -0.67 -1.84
N ALA A 27 -4.35 -1.25 -2.38
CA ALA A 27 -4.01 -2.65 -2.17
C ALA A 27 -3.82 -2.95 -0.67
N LEU A 28 -3.06 -2.09 0.03
CA LEU A 28 -2.87 -2.20 1.47
C LEU A 28 -4.19 -2.09 2.25
N ALA A 29 -5.09 -1.18 1.85
CA ALA A 29 -6.41 -1.04 2.45
C ALA A 29 -7.30 -2.26 2.21
N SER A 30 -7.17 -2.92 1.05
CA SER A 30 -7.83 -4.18 0.73
C SER A 30 -7.29 -5.37 1.55
N GLY A 31 -6.15 -5.20 2.21
CA GLY A 31 -5.53 -6.22 3.07
C GLY A 31 -4.28 -6.86 2.49
N ALA A 32 -3.72 -6.33 1.40
CA ALA A 32 -2.39 -6.74 0.94
C ALA A 32 -1.33 -6.25 1.92
N GLU A 33 -0.58 -7.15 2.53
CA GLU A 33 0.49 -6.80 3.49
C GLU A 33 1.90 -7.10 2.94
N THR A 34 1.98 -7.80 1.80
CA THR A 34 3.22 -8.21 1.17
C THR A 34 3.46 -7.45 -0.12
N VAL A 35 4.73 -7.30 -0.53
CA VAL A 35 5.09 -6.66 -1.80
C VAL A 35 4.42 -7.37 -2.98
N GLU A 36 4.39 -8.70 -2.96
CA GLU A 36 3.79 -9.50 -4.03
C GLU A 36 2.27 -9.32 -4.11
N ASP A 37 1.55 -9.34 -2.98
CA ASP A 37 0.11 -9.06 -2.95
C ASP A 37 -0.20 -7.64 -3.41
N VAL A 38 0.60 -6.66 -2.96
CA VAL A 38 0.42 -5.26 -3.34
C VAL A 38 0.62 -5.09 -4.83
N ILE A 39 1.69 -5.65 -5.39
CA ILE A 39 1.95 -5.61 -6.83
C ILE A 39 0.82 -6.32 -7.58
N ALA A 40 0.45 -7.54 -7.19
CA ALA A 40 -0.62 -8.30 -7.83
C ALA A 40 -1.96 -7.53 -7.80
N ALA A 41 -2.30 -6.88 -6.69
CA ALA A 41 -3.52 -6.10 -6.55
C ALA A 41 -3.48 -4.74 -7.26
N ALA A 42 -2.31 -4.10 -7.31
CA ALA A 42 -2.14 -2.76 -7.88
C ALA A 42 -1.95 -2.79 -9.41
N SER A 43 -1.13 -3.69 -9.94
CA SER A 43 -0.85 -3.81 -11.38
C SER A 43 -1.70 -4.88 -12.07
N GLY A 44 -2.29 -5.83 -11.32
CA GLY A 44 -2.90 -7.02 -11.89
C GLY A 44 -1.89 -7.99 -12.53
N GLN A 45 -0.58 -7.74 -12.38
CA GLN A 45 0.51 -8.48 -13.03
C GLN A 45 1.72 -8.61 -12.09
N SER A 46 2.00 -9.83 -11.60
CA SER A 46 3.10 -10.08 -10.66
C SER A 46 4.50 -10.11 -11.30
N ASP A 47 4.61 -10.38 -12.61
CA ASP A 47 5.89 -10.71 -13.27
C ASP A 47 6.59 -9.53 -13.96
N ARG A 48 6.01 -8.33 -13.97
CA ARG A 48 6.54 -7.20 -14.76
C ARG A 48 7.11 -6.04 -13.92
N CYS A 49 7.02 -6.12 -12.59
CA CYS A 49 7.39 -5.01 -11.71
C CYS A 49 8.69 -5.30 -10.97
N ASP A 50 9.73 -4.51 -11.27
CA ASP A 50 11.04 -4.62 -10.60
C ASP A 50 11.13 -3.72 -9.35
N CYS A 51 10.15 -2.85 -9.13
CA CYS A 51 10.16 -1.82 -8.07
C CYS A 51 9.77 -2.36 -6.69
N LYS A 52 10.30 -3.55 -6.32
CA LYS A 52 9.98 -4.22 -5.05
C LYS A 52 10.51 -3.43 -3.84
N GLU A 53 11.65 -2.76 -4.00
CA GLU A 53 12.28 -1.97 -2.95
C GLU A 53 11.43 -0.75 -2.55
N ASP A 54 10.96 0.02 -3.54
CA ASP A 54 10.10 1.20 -3.30
C ASP A 54 8.75 0.80 -2.70
N VAL A 55 8.15 -0.28 -3.22
CA VAL A 55 6.90 -0.83 -2.67
C VAL A 55 7.09 -1.24 -1.22
N GLN A 56 8.19 -1.93 -0.90
CA GLN A 56 8.47 -2.35 0.47
C GLN A 56 8.61 -1.15 1.42
N ALA A 57 9.24 -0.06 0.98
CA ALA A 57 9.36 1.17 1.75
C ALA A 57 8.00 1.84 2.01
N ILE A 58 7.11 1.84 1.03
CA ILE A 58 5.74 2.36 1.20
C ILE A 58 4.95 1.46 2.15
N ILE A 59 5.02 0.14 1.97
CA ILE A 59 4.35 -0.83 2.84
C ILE A 59 4.78 -0.60 4.29
N ASP A 60 6.08 -0.49 4.58
CA ASP A 60 6.57 -0.26 5.94
C ASP A 60 6.10 1.08 6.52
N ALA A 61 6.04 2.13 5.70
CA ALA A 61 5.55 3.44 6.13
C ALA A 61 4.03 3.48 6.41
N TYR A 62 3.24 2.68 5.70
CA TYR A 62 1.78 2.69 5.73
C TYR A 62 1.16 1.56 6.56
N LEU A 63 1.78 0.39 6.64
CA LEU A 63 1.36 -0.76 7.46
C LEU A 63 0.98 -0.37 8.89
N PRO A 64 1.81 0.34 9.68
CA PRO A 64 1.46 0.71 11.05
C PRO A 64 0.23 1.63 11.09
N SER A 65 0.08 2.51 10.09
CA SER A 65 -1.08 3.40 9.98
C SER A 65 -2.36 2.61 9.66
N ILE A 66 -2.29 1.64 8.77
CA ILE A 66 -3.42 0.79 8.38
C ILE A 66 -3.78 -0.21 9.48
N LYS A 67 -2.79 -0.83 10.15
CA LYS A 67 -3.01 -1.69 11.32
C LYS A 67 -3.65 -0.91 12.46
N SER A 68 -3.25 0.34 12.69
CA SER A 68 -3.88 1.21 13.67
C SER A 68 -5.33 1.55 13.29
N MET A 69 -5.65 1.73 12.00
CA MET A 69 -7.04 1.92 11.54
C MET A 69 -7.89 0.65 11.65
N LYS A 70 -7.36 -0.52 11.24
CA LYS A 70 -8.05 -1.82 11.34
C LYS A 70 -8.28 -2.22 12.81
N SER A 71 -7.30 -1.97 13.68
CA SER A 71 -7.41 -2.15 15.13
C SER A 71 -8.21 -1.05 15.83
N GLY A 72 -8.39 0.10 15.18
CA GLY A 72 -9.24 1.20 15.64
C GLY A 72 -10.73 0.89 15.51
N CYS A 73 -11.09 -0.14 14.73
CA CYS A 73 -12.40 -0.78 14.77
C CYS A 73 -12.46 -1.88 15.85
N CYS A 74 -11.81 -1.66 17.00
CA CYS A 74 -12.31 -2.24 18.25
C CYS A 74 -13.45 -1.34 18.71
N CYS A 75 -14.64 -1.59 18.16
CA CYS A 75 -15.89 -1.28 18.82
C CYS A 75 -15.82 -1.88 20.21
N LYS A 76 -15.46 -1.03 21.15
CA LYS A 76 -15.59 -1.22 22.58
C LYS A 76 -17.11 -1.27 22.83
N GLY A 77 -17.71 -2.45 22.66
CA GLY A 77 -19.01 -2.78 23.24
C GLY A 77 -20.29 -2.23 22.62
N ASP A 78 -20.28 -1.52 21.50
CA ASP A 78 -21.54 -1.11 20.83
C ASP A 78 -21.38 -1.12 19.30
N CYS A 79 -22.00 -2.11 18.66
CA CYS A 79 -22.44 -2.00 17.28
C CYS A 79 -23.77 -1.22 17.31
N CYS A 80 -23.74 0.06 16.96
CA CYS A 80 -24.92 0.85 16.57
C CYS A 80 -25.04 0.86 15.04
#